data_AF-A0AAD1C6D2-F1
#
_entry.id   AF-A0AAD1C6D2-F1
#
_cell.length_a   1.000
_cell.length_b   1.000
_cell.length_c   1.000
_cell.angle_alpha   90.00
_cell.angle_beta   90.00
_cell.angle_gamma   90.00
#
_symmetry.space_group_name_H-M   'P 1'
#
loop_
_entity.id
_entity.type
_entity.pdbx_description
1 polymer ?
#
loop_
_entity_poly.entity_id
_entity_poly.type
_entity_poly.pdbx_seq_one_letter_code
_entity_poly.pdbx_strand_id
1 'polypeptide(L)'
;MNIERRSLLKGLALGGIAGAAMGASSLSLGKAILGGRAQALPTLVLVKGDAGAAFLEGVRHSPMARHADALHSDLGLDFILALQRRLDSGQPQRIIGLVDDASAALVLDLARSSGARIHWLGQHSVGAAGSRHQVLSAERAHACALQLGRQLQACGGGFDLTAQRQQGQRSLNLAAAPRGGDASAQWAATLGHSLAGLGGTDIAPAPRIAQRHPALAGHFVSFSIEA
;
A
#
# COMPACT_ATOMS: atom_id res chain seq x y z
N MET A 1 27.83 33.56 -34.05
CA MET A 1 27.65 32.25 -34.70
C MET A 1 28.51 31.22 -34.01
N ASN A 2 27.91 30.05 -33.85
CA ASN A 2 28.29 28.85 -33.10
C ASN A 2 29.60 28.21 -33.60
N ILE A 3 30.38 27.57 -32.71
CA ILE A 3 31.32 26.52 -33.10
C ILE A 3 31.10 25.32 -32.19
N GLU A 4 30.31 24.37 -32.70
CA GLU A 4 30.29 22.98 -32.28
C GLU A 4 31.63 22.32 -32.62
N ARG A 5 32.10 21.43 -31.74
CA ARG A 5 33.03 20.36 -32.13
C ARG A 5 32.49 19.02 -31.66
N ARG A 6 31.88 18.28 -32.60
CA ARG A 6 31.69 16.83 -32.50
C ARG A 6 33.04 16.15 -32.74
N SER A 7 33.37 15.13 -31.95
CA SER A 7 34.30 14.08 -32.37
C SER A 7 33.61 12.74 -32.27
N LEU A 8 33.53 12.09 -33.42
CA LEU A 8 33.06 10.73 -33.67
C LEU A 8 34.19 9.77 -33.31
N LEU A 9 33.93 8.77 -32.47
CA LEU A 9 34.80 7.61 -32.36
C LEU A 9 34.09 6.38 -32.95
N LYS A 10 34.51 6.07 -34.17
CA LYS A 10 34.30 4.79 -34.86
C LYS A 10 35.23 3.76 -34.20
N GLY A 11 34.67 2.77 -33.52
CA GLY A 11 35.39 1.60 -33.05
C GLY A 11 34.70 0.34 -33.58
N LEU A 12 35.30 -0.27 -34.60
CA LEU A 12 34.87 -1.51 -35.22
C LEU A 12 35.97 -2.53 -34.90
N ALA A 13 35.63 -3.60 -34.18
CA ALA A 13 36.48 -4.77 -34.03
C ALA A 13 35.60 -6.03 -34.08
N LEU A 14 35.73 -6.75 -35.19
CA LEU A 14 35.17 -8.07 -35.45
C LEU A 14 36.04 -9.13 -34.76
N GLY A 15 35.41 -10.12 -34.12
CA GLY A 15 36.11 -11.28 -33.57
C GLY A 15 35.20 -12.48 -33.36
N GLY A 16 35.33 -13.47 -34.25
CA GLY A 16 35.37 -14.91 -33.96
C GLY A 16 34.12 -15.62 -33.42
N ILE A 17 33.49 -16.42 -34.27
CA ILE A 17 32.56 -17.51 -33.92
C ILE A 17 33.31 -18.85 -33.75
N ALA A 18 32.84 -19.63 -32.76
CA ALA A 18 32.82 -21.10 -32.65
C ALA A 18 33.48 -21.66 -31.38
N GLY A 19 32.65 -22.31 -30.57
CA GLY A 19 33.05 -23.08 -29.39
C GLY A 19 31.80 -23.56 -28.64
N ALA A 20 31.25 -24.70 -29.06
CA ALA A 20 30.19 -25.37 -28.32
C ALA A 20 30.78 -25.95 -27.02
N ALA A 21 30.28 -25.48 -25.88
CA ALA A 21 30.37 -26.19 -24.62
C ALA A 21 28.99 -26.12 -23.95
N MET A 22 28.39 -27.29 -23.75
CA MET A 22 27.19 -27.43 -22.96
C MET A 22 27.49 -27.04 -21.51
N GLY A 23 26.76 -26.05 -21.01
CA GLY A 23 26.79 -25.62 -19.62
C GLY A 23 25.55 -24.78 -19.36
N ALA A 24 24.46 -25.46 -19.00
CA ALA A 24 23.24 -24.80 -18.59
C ALA A 24 23.48 -24.06 -17.26
N SER A 25 23.26 -22.75 -17.24
CA SER A 25 22.59 -22.01 -16.15
C SER A 25 22.49 -20.52 -16.53
N SER A 26 21.49 -20.25 -17.35
CA SER A 26 20.50 -19.17 -17.23
C SER A 26 20.95 -17.80 -16.68
N LEU A 27 21.08 -16.86 -17.61
CA LEU A 27 21.01 -15.42 -17.44
C LEU A 27 19.79 -14.99 -16.58
N SER A 28 20.01 -14.43 -15.39
CA SER A 28 18.97 -13.71 -14.64
C SER A 28 19.03 -12.21 -14.96
N LEU A 29 18.79 -11.85 -16.22
CA LEU A 29 18.51 -10.47 -16.62
C LEU A 29 17.39 -10.46 -17.66
N GLY A 30 16.18 -10.77 -17.20
CA GLY A 30 15.02 -10.94 -18.07
C GLY A 30 13.71 -10.96 -17.30
N LYS A 31 13.37 -9.85 -16.64
CA LYS A 31 12.01 -9.67 -16.09
C LYS A 31 11.52 -8.23 -16.22
N ALA A 32 11.70 -7.64 -17.42
CA ALA A 32 11.18 -6.32 -17.74
C ALA A 32 10.31 -6.25 -19.01
N ILE A 33 10.10 -7.35 -19.77
CA ILE A 33 9.38 -7.30 -21.06
C ILE A 33 8.29 -8.38 -21.23
N LEU A 34 7.90 -9.07 -20.15
CA LEU A 34 6.67 -9.87 -20.13
C LEU A 34 5.88 -9.42 -18.93
N GLY A 35 4.62 -9.01 -19.15
CA GLY A 35 3.70 -8.44 -18.16
C GLY A 35 3.65 -9.25 -16.87
N GLY A 36 4.62 -8.98 -16.00
CA GLY A 36 4.90 -9.77 -14.83
C GLY A 36 3.75 -9.61 -13.86
N ARG A 37 2.87 -10.60 -13.85
CA ARG A 37 1.82 -10.76 -12.85
C ARG A 37 2.50 -10.58 -11.49
N ALA A 38 2.17 -9.51 -10.77
CA ALA A 38 2.75 -9.30 -9.45
C ALA A 38 2.43 -10.52 -8.60
N GLN A 39 3.49 -11.13 -8.07
CA GLN A 39 3.35 -12.32 -7.25
C GLN A 39 2.63 -11.91 -5.95
N ALA A 40 1.53 -12.60 -5.64
CA ALA A 40 0.81 -12.35 -4.40
C ALA A 40 1.74 -12.72 -3.23
N LEU A 41 2.09 -11.72 -2.42
CA LEU A 41 2.86 -11.95 -1.20
C LEU A 41 1.91 -12.42 -0.08
N PRO A 42 2.36 -13.32 0.80
CA PRO A 42 1.68 -13.57 2.06
C PRO A 42 1.37 -12.24 2.74
N THR A 43 0.11 -12.04 3.12
CA THR A 43 -0.35 -10.78 3.70
C THR A 43 -0.74 -10.99 5.15
N LEU A 44 -0.13 -10.22 6.04
CA LEU A 44 -0.52 -10.07 7.44
C LEU A 44 -1.28 -8.75 7.60
N VAL A 45 -2.42 -8.80 8.28
CA VAL A 45 -3.29 -7.65 8.53
C VAL A 45 -3.23 -7.29 10.01
N LEU A 46 -2.81 -6.07 10.32
CA LEU A 46 -2.80 -5.53 11.68
C LEU A 46 -4.04 -4.64 11.88
N VAL A 47 -4.87 -4.99 12.87
CA VAL A 47 -6.18 -4.34 13.06
C VAL A 47 -6.46 -4.00 14.51
N LYS A 48 -7.22 -2.93 14.74
CA LYS A 48 -7.76 -2.57 16.04
C LYS A 48 -9.13 -1.92 15.93
N GLY A 49 -10.04 -2.30 16.83
CA GLY A 49 -11.39 -1.74 16.92
C GLY A 49 -12.21 -1.88 15.65
N ASP A 50 -13.30 -1.12 15.57
CA ASP A 50 -14.29 -1.21 14.49
C ASP A 50 -13.72 -0.79 13.13
N ALA A 51 -12.85 0.21 13.11
CA ALA A 51 -12.15 0.63 11.89
C ALA A 51 -11.31 -0.53 11.33
N GLY A 52 -10.57 -1.22 12.20
CA GLY A 52 -9.80 -2.41 11.84
C GLY A 52 -10.68 -3.56 11.31
N ALA A 53 -11.87 -3.77 11.89
CA ALA A 53 -12.80 -4.79 11.42
C ALA A 53 -13.32 -4.49 10.00
N ALA A 54 -13.75 -3.26 9.73
CA ALA A 54 -14.16 -2.82 8.39
C ALA A 54 -12.99 -2.93 7.39
N PHE A 55 -11.79 -2.54 7.79
CA PHE A 55 -10.58 -2.68 7.00
C PHE A 55 -10.29 -4.15 6.62
N LEU A 56 -10.33 -5.07 7.59
CA LEU A 56 -10.10 -6.49 7.37
C LEU A 56 -11.16 -7.12 6.45
N GLU A 57 -12.43 -6.70 6.56
CA GLU A 57 -13.47 -7.12 5.61
C GLU A 57 -13.09 -6.70 4.19
N GLY A 58 -12.64 -5.46 3.99
CA GLY A 58 -12.11 -4.99 2.72
C GLY A 58 -10.94 -5.82 2.19
N VAL A 59 -9.96 -6.13 3.04
CA VAL A 59 -8.81 -6.97 2.68
C VAL A 59 -9.25 -8.34 2.18
N ARG A 60 -10.18 -9.00 2.88
CA ARG A 60 -10.66 -10.35 2.52
C ARG A 60 -11.41 -10.41 1.19
N HIS A 61 -11.92 -9.28 0.71
CA HIS A 61 -12.55 -9.17 -0.61
C HIS A 61 -11.55 -8.94 -1.75
N SER A 62 -10.28 -8.66 -1.44
CA SER A 62 -9.22 -8.60 -2.44
C SER A 62 -8.81 -10.02 -2.87
N PRO A 63 -8.77 -10.32 -4.19
CA PRO A 63 -8.30 -11.61 -4.67
C PRO A 63 -6.87 -11.95 -4.23
N MET A 64 -6.03 -10.93 -4.00
CA MET A 64 -4.62 -11.10 -3.62
C MET A 64 -4.42 -11.43 -2.14
N ALA A 65 -5.41 -11.16 -1.29
CA ALA A 65 -5.28 -11.28 0.17
C ALA A 65 -6.50 -11.95 0.84
N ARG A 66 -7.27 -12.76 0.08
CA ARG A 66 -8.45 -13.47 0.58
C ARG A 66 -8.15 -14.32 1.83
N HIS A 67 -6.97 -14.91 1.88
CA HIS A 67 -6.50 -15.77 2.98
C HIS A 67 -5.47 -15.05 3.87
N ALA A 68 -5.53 -13.72 3.97
CA ALA A 68 -4.62 -12.97 4.82
C ALA A 68 -4.79 -13.35 6.30
N ASP A 69 -3.66 -13.54 6.98
CA ASP A 69 -3.63 -13.71 8.43
C ASP A 69 -3.97 -12.37 9.09
N ALA A 70 -4.69 -12.38 10.21
CA ALA A 70 -5.01 -11.17 10.96
C ALA A 70 -4.40 -11.25 12.36
N LEU A 71 -3.75 -10.17 12.77
CA LEU A 71 -3.21 -9.97 14.11
C LEU A 71 -3.86 -8.71 14.72
N HIS A 72 -4.52 -8.89 15.86
CA HIS A 72 -5.16 -7.78 16.56
C HIS A 72 -4.13 -7.04 17.39
N SER A 73 -4.10 -5.70 17.29
CA SER A 73 -3.19 -4.87 18.07
C SER A 73 -3.80 -4.51 19.41
N ASP A 74 -3.36 -5.19 20.45
CA ASP A 74 -3.66 -4.91 21.86
C ASP A 74 -2.51 -4.22 22.60
N LEU A 75 -1.39 -3.95 21.90
CA LEU A 75 -0.13 -3.46 22.45
C LEU A 75 0.51 -4.39 23.50
N GLY A 76 0.01 -5.63 23.64
CA GLY A 76 0.57 -6.63 24.52
C GLY A 76 1.90 -7.18 24.03
N LEU A 77 2.65 -7.82 24.93
CA LEU A 77 3.94 -8.44 24.61
C LEU A 77 3.79 -9.50 23.50
N ASP A 78 2.72 -10.30 23.54
CA ASP A 78 2.48 -11.34 22.54
C ASP A 78 2.29 -10.77 21.13
N PHE A 79 1.60 -9.64 21.00
CA PHE A 79 1.48 -8.90 19.74
C PHE A 79 2.84 -8.43 19.24
N ILE A 80 3.64 -7.81 20.12
CA ILE A 80 4.97 -7.29 19.79
C ILE A 80 5.89 -8.42 19.31
N LEU A 81 5.95 -9.52 20.05
CA LEU A 81 6.78 -10.68 19.70
C LEU A 81 6.29 -11.40 18.44
N ALA A 82 4.97 -11.46 18.20
CA ALA A 82 4.43 -12.00 16.97
C ALA A 82 4.80 -11.13 15.75
N LEU A 83 4.73 -9.81 15.88
CA LEU A 83 5.09 -8.88 14.82
C LEU A 83 6.61 -8.91 14.54
N GLN A 84 7.45 -8.87 15.56
CA GLN A 84 8.92 -8.98 15.41
C GLN A 84 9.30 -10.27 14.69
N ARG A 85 8.75 -11.43 15.10
CA ARG A 85 9.00 -12.69 14.40
C ARG A 85 8.64 -12.65 12.92
N ARG A 86 7.57 -11.94 12.55
CA ARG A 86 7.18 -11.77 11.15
C ARG A 86 8.19 -10.89 10.42
N LEU A 87 8.53 -9.73 10.98
CA LEU A 87 9.50 -8.79 10.42
C LEU A 87 10.91 -9.41 10.25
N ASP A 88 11.34 -10.24 11.19
CA ASP A 88 12.68 -10.84 11.22
C ASP A 88 12.77 -12.19 10.49
N SER A 89 11.65 -12.71 9.96
CA SER A 89 11.61 -14.04 9.34
C SER A 89 12.44 -14.16 8.05
N GLY A 90 12.82 -13.04 7.43
CA GLY A 90 13.48 -12.99 6.12
C GLY A 90 12.61 -13.48 4.96
N GLN A 91 11.34 -13.84 5.22
CA GLN A 91 10.39 -14.28 4.20
C GLN A 91 9.67 -13.06 3.61
N PRO A 92 9.70 -12.88 2.27
CA PRO A 92 9.01 -11.79 1.62
C PRO A 92 7.53 -11.80 1.96
N GLN A 93 7.06 -10.77 2.65
CA GLN A 93 5.66 -10.65 3.02
C GLN A 93 5.20 -9.20 3.01
N ARG A 94 3.89 -9.04 2.95
CA ARG A 94 3.25 -7.74 3.08
C ARG A 94 2.56 -7.66 4.43
N ILE A 95 2.82 -6.58 5.16
CA ILE A 95 2.11 -6.25 6.39
C ILE A 95 1.31 -4.98 6.13
N ILE A 96 -0.01 -5.08 6.15
CA ILE A 96 -0.92 -3.93 6.01
C ILE A 96 -1.68 -3.75 7.31
N GLY A 97 -2.15 -2.53 7.59
CA GLY A 97 -2.96 -2.35 8.78
C GLY A 97 -3.75 -1.05 8.82
N LEU A 98 -4.70 -1.03 9.73
CA LEU A 98 -5.45 0.14 10.18
C LEU A 98 -5.63 0.03 11.70
N VAL A 99 -4.94 0.91 12.42
CA VAL A 99 -4.85 0.91 13.89
C VAL A 99 -4.91 2.35 14.41
N ASP A 100 -4.89 2.56 15.73
CA ASP A 100 -4.74 3.90 16.32
C ASP A 100 -3.28 4.39 16.27
N ASP A 101 -3.08 5.67 16.63
CA ASP A 101 -1.77 6.33 16.58
C ASP A 101 -0.70 5.64 17.45
N ALA A 102 -1.06 5.14 18.65
CA ALA A 102 -0.10 4.51 19.57
C ALA A 102 0.36 3.16 19.04
N SER A 103 -0.57 2.33 18.57
CA SER A 103 -0.26 1.07 17.88
C SER A 103 0.58 1.29 16.63
N ALA A 104 0.27 2.31 15.82
CA ALA A 104 1.03 2.60 14.61
C ALA A 104 2.46 3.06 14.89
N ALA A 105 2.67 3.90 15.92
CA ALA A 105 4.01 4.33 16.29
C ALA A 105 4.93 3.13 16.57
N LEU A 106 4.44 2.17 17.35
CA LEU A 106 5.20 0.97 17.70
C LEU A 106 5.43 0.05 16.49
N VAL A 107 4.39 -0.19 15.67
CA VAL A 107 4.52 -1.00 14.44
C VAL A 107 5.55 -0.41 13.49
N LEU A 108 5.50 0.91 13.25
CA LEU A 108 6.37 1.59 12.32
C LEU A 108 7.81 1.64 12.83
N ASP A 109 8.01 1.79 14.14
CA ASP A 109 9.34 1.74 14.75
C ASP A 109 9.98 0.35 14.56
N LEU A 110 9.24 -0.71 14.89
CA LEU A 110 9.69 -2.09 14.69
C LEU A 110 10.02 -2.36 13.22
N ALA A 111 9.12 -2.00 12.30
CA ALA A 111 9.33 -2.20 10.87
C ALA A 111 10.56 -1.45 10.35
N ARG A 112 10.81 -0.22 10.82
CA ARG A 112 12.00 0.54 10.44
C ARG A 112 13.27 -0.10 11.01
N SER A 113 13.22 -0.57 12.25
CA SER A 113 14.36 -1.22 12.89
C SER A 113 14.77 -2.53 12.22
N SER A 114 13.81 -3.26 11.64
CA SER A 114 14.05 -4.49 10.88
C SER A 114 14.44 -4.25 9.41
N GLY A 115 14.55 -2.98 8.99
CA GLY A 115 14.87 -2.62 7.60
C GLY A 115 13.72 -2.82 6.60
N ALA A 116 12.49 -2.99 7.08
CA ALA A 116 11.32 -3.14 6.21
C ALA A 116 11.01 -1.84 5.46
N ARG A 117 10.42 -1.98 4.27
CA ARG A 117 10.10 -0.85 3.38
C ARG A 117 8.65 -0.42 3.56
N ILE A 118 8.44 0.87 3.81
CA ILE A 118 7.09 1.44 3.92
C ILE A 118 6.67 1.94 2.53
N HIS A 119 5.61 1.36 1.97
CA HIS A 119 5.04 1.76 0.68
C HIS A 119 3.86 2.70 0.81
N TRP A 120 3.17 2.66 1.95
CA TRP A 120 2.02 3.49 2.25
C TRP A 120 2.04 3.86 3.73
N LEU A 121 1.77 5.12 4.03
CA LEU A 121 1.49 5.64 5.35
C LEU A 121 0.35 6.64 5.25
N GLY A 122 -0.78 6.36 5.88
CA GLY A 122 -1.95 7.23 5.90
C GLY A 122 -2.34 7.61 7.32
N GLN A 123 -2.59 8.88 7.57
CA GLN A 123 -3.20 9.39 8.78
C GLN A 123 -4.64 9.79 8.46
N HIS A 124 -5.58 9.38 9.30
CA HIS A 124 -7.00 9.56 9.09
C HIS A 124 -7.63 10.09 10.36
N SER A 125 -8.36 11.19 10.24
CA SER A 125 -9.19 11.73 11.32
C SER A 125 -10.62 11.80 10.84
N VAL A 126 -11.53 11.29 11.64
CA VAL A 126 -12.96 11.22 11.32
C VAL A 126 -13.75 11.85 12.45
N GLY A 127 -14.63 12.79 12.12
CA GLY A 127 -15.49 13.46 13.09
C GLY A 127 -16.81 13.92 12.47
N ALA A 128 -17.59 14.69 13.23
CA ALA A 128 -18.92 15.13 12.81
C ALA A 128 -18.93 16.01 11.55
N ALA A 129 -17.84 16.73 11.27
CA ALA A 129 -17.69 17.61 10.11
C ALA A 129 -17.23 16.89 8.83
N GLY A 130 -17.01 15.57 8.89
CA GLY A 130 -16.45 14.76 7.81
C GLY A 130 -15.10 14.16 8.19
N SER A 131 -14.34 13.74 7.18
CA SER A 131 -13.05 13.07 7.38
C SER A 131 -11.87 13.81 6.73
N ARG A 132 -10.70 13.75 7.36
CA ARG A 132 -9.45 14.27 6.81
C ARG A 132 -8.43 13.14 6.71
N HIS A 133 -7.83 13.02 5.54
CA HIS A 133 -6.89 11.96 5.20
C HIS A 133 -5.60 12.58 4.66
N GLN A 134 -4.47 12.26 5.28
CA GLN A 134 -3.14 12.62 4.82
C GLN A 134 -2.40 11.35 4.47
N VAL A 135 -1.86 11.25 3.26
CA VAL A 135 -1.25 10.03 2.75
C VAL A 135 0.13 10.32 2.19
N LEU A 136 1.12 9.54 2.60
CA LEU A 136 2.40 9.42 1.96
C LEU A 136 2.48 8.06 1.27
N SER A 137 2.80 8.05 -0.01
CA SER A 137 2.86 6.83 -0.82
C SER A 137 4.16 6.73 -1.61
N ALA A 138 4.71 5.52 -1.67
CA ALA A 138 5.70 5.16 -2.68
C ALA A 138 5.00 4.97 -4.03
N GLU A 139 5.77 4.99 -5.13
CA GLU A 139 5.23 4.91 -6.49
C GLU A 139 4.29 3.70 -6.70
N ARG A 140 4.62 2.55 -6.09
CA ARG A 140 3.81 1.31 -6.18
C ARG A 140 2.41 1.43 -5.55
N ALA A 141 2.20 2.40 -4.67
CA ALA A 141 0.94 2.60 -3.93
C ALA A 141 0.18 3.86 -4.35
N HIS A 142 0.65 4.60 -5.36
CA HIS A 142 0.07 5.87 -5.74
C HIS A 142 -1.42 5.76 -6.16
N ALA A 143 -1.78 4.71 -6.90
CA ALA A 143 -3.15 4.49 -7.34
C ALA A 143 -4.15 4.33 -6.19
N CYS A 144 -3.70 3.86 -5.01
CA CYS A 144 -4.55 3.66 -3.84
C CYS A 144 -5.09 4.99 -3.29
N ALA A 145 -4.31 6.08 -3.36
CA ALA A 145 -4.76 7.39 -2.90
C ALA A 145 -5.92 7.93 -3.77
N LEU A 146 -5.83 7.75 -5.09
CA LEU A 146 -6.91 8.13 -6.00
C LEU A 146 -8.17 7.28 -5.78
N GLN A 147 -8.01 5.97 -5.56
CA GLN A 147 -9.12 5.08 -5.27
C GLN A 147 -9.81 5.44 -3.94
N LEU A 148 -9.04 5.77 -2.91
CA LEU A 148 -9.56 6.30 -1.66
C LEU A 148 -10.39 7.57 -1.89
N GLY A 149 -9.83 8.56 -2.63
CA GLY A 149 -10.54 9.81 -2.94
C GLY A 149 -11.85 9.60 -3.70
N ARG A 150 -11.86 8.70 -4.69
CA ARG A 150 -13.09 8.33 -5.43
C ARG A 150 -14.15 7.73 -4.51
N GLN A 151 -13.74 6.92 -3.54
CA GLN A 151 -14.69 6.34 -2.60
C GLN A 151 -15.22 7.34 -1.59
N LEU A 152 -14.35 8.19 -1.04
CA LEU A 152 -14.78 9.27 -0.14
C LEU A 152 -15.81 10.18 -0.83
N GLN A 153 -15.57 10.50 -2.11
CA GLN A 153 -16.53 11.21 -2.96
C GLN A 153 -17.87 10.47 -3.08
N ALA A 154 -17.84 9.15 -3.29
CA ALA A 154 -19.04 8.33 -3.43
C ALA A 154 -19.84 8.20 -2.12
N CYS A 155 -19.15 8.16 -0.97
CA CYS A 155 -19.80 8.11 0.35
C CYS A 155 -20.53 9.40 0.71
N GLY A 156 -20.03 10.56 0.28
CA GLY A 156 -20.73 11.84 0.44
C GLY A 156 -20.75 12.42 1.86
N GLY A 157 -19.97 11.86 2.80
CA GLY A 157 -19.84 12.35 4.19
C GLY A 157 -18.99 13.61 4.39
N GLY A 158 -18.52 14.22 3.30
CA GLY A 158 -17.58 15.33 3.32
C GLY A 158 -16.16 14.87 3.65
N PHE A 159 -15.17 15.34 2.90
CA PHE A 159 -13.78 14.95 3.13
C PHE A 159 -12.75 15.97 2.66
N ASP A 160 -11.56 15.86 3.21
CA ASP A 160 -10.30 16.43 2.72
C ASP A 160 -9.27 15.29 2.59
N LEU A 161 -8.68 15.14 1.41
CA LEU A 161 -7.62 14.18 1.13
C LEU A 161 -6.42 14.91 0.53
N THR A 162 -5.30 14.85 1.24
CA THR A 162 -3.99 15.26 0.76
C THR A 162 -3.11 14.02 0.60
N ALA A 163 -2.60 13.78 -0.61
CA ALA A 163 -1.69 12.67 -0.87
C ALA A 163 -0.39 13.16 -1.53
N GLN A 164 0.74 12.74 -0.96
CA GLN A 164 2.08 13.04 -1.41
C GLN A 164 2.79 11.77 -1.89
N ARG A 165 3.69 11.95 -2.85
CA ARG A 165 4.58 10.89 -3.34
C ARG A 165 5.98 11.08 -2.79
N GLN A 166 6.60 10.00 -2.31
CA GLN A 166 7.93 10.07 -1.69
C GLN A 166 9.03 10.55 -2.67
N GLN A 167 8.88 10.31 -3.97
CA GLN A 167 9.86 10.69 -5.00
C GLN A 167 9.31 11.64 -6.07
N GLY A 168 8.12 12.23 -5.86
CA GLY A 168 7.45 13.04 -6.86
C GLY A 168 7.03 14.41 -6.35
N GLN A 169 7.17 15.44 -7.18
CA GLN A 169 6.80 16.82 -6.82
C GLN A 169 5.29 17.08 -6.78
N ARG A 170 4.44 16.19 -7.33
CA ARG A 170 3.01 16.46 -7.50
C ARG A 170 2.18 15.81 -6.40
N SER A 171 1.60 16.64 -5.54
CA SER A 171 0.58 16.25 -4.58
C SER A 171 -0.80 16.10 -5.25
N LEU A 172 -1.60 15.16 -4.74
CA LEU A 172 -3.02 15.02 -5.06
C LEU A 172 -3.81 15.62 -3.91
N ASN A 173 -4.61 16.65 -4.19
CA ASN A 173 -5.51 17.27 -3.22
C ASN A 173 -6.94 17.11 -3.72
N LEU A 174 -7.80 16.47 -2.93
CA LEU A 174 -9.21 16.25 -3.23
C LEU A 174 -10.03 16.63 -2.01
N ALA A 175 -11.11 17.37 -2.21
CA ALA A 175 -12.02 17.71 -1.12
C ALA A 175 -13.45 17.80 -1.65
N ALA A 176 -14.41 17.50 -0.78
CA ALA A 176 -15.83 17.68 -1.07
C ALA A 176 -16.60 18.04 0.19
N ALA A 177 -17.61 18.90 0.03
CA ALA A 177 -18.57 19.20 1.08
C ALA A 177 -19.48 17.97 1.35
N PRO A 178 -20.01 17.83 2.57
CA PRO A 178 -20.99 16.79 2.88
C PRO A 178 -22.27 16.97 2.06
N ARG A 179 -22.84 15.86 1.58
CA ARG A 179 -24.06 15.82 0.76
C ARG A 179 -25.18 15.01 1.42
N GLY A 180 -25.18 14.94 2.76
CA GLY A 180 -26.12 14.14 3.54
C GLY A 180 -25.82 12.64 3.56
N GLY A 181 -24.61 12.23 3.17
CA GLY A 181 -24.13 10.87 3.38
C GLY A 181 -23.55 10.70 4.77
N ASP A 182 -23.78 9.54 5.40
CA ASP A 182 -23.24 9.24 6.73
C ASP A 182 -21.72 9.01 6.69
N ALA A 183 -21.06 9.22 7.84
CA ALA A 183 -19.65 8.89 8.08
C ALA A 183 -19.44 7.36 8.09
N SER A 184 -19.53 6.75 6.91
CA SER A 184 -19.50 5.31 6.75
C SER A 184 -18.11 4.72 6.98
N ALA A 185 -18.03 3.56 7.64
CA ALA A 185 -16.82 2.74 7.70
C ALA A 185 -16.35 2.21 6.33
N GLN A 186 -17.11 2.47 5.25
CA GLN A 186 -16.80 2.05 3.89
C GLN A 186 -15.41 2.48 3.42
N TRP A 187 -14.93 3.67 3.82
CA TRP A 187 -13.59 4.12 3.41
C TRP A 187 -12.50 3.19 3.95
N ALA A 188 -12.66 2.64 5.15
CA ALA A 188 -11.71 1.72 5.78
C ALA A 188 -11.66 0.39 5.02
N ALA A 189 -12.80 -0.18 4.64
CA ALA A 189 -12.82 -1.36 3.77
C ALA A 189 -12.23 -1.10 2.40
N THR A 190 -12.55 0.05 1.79
CA THR A 190 -11.98 0.37 0.48
C THR A 190 -10.47 0.51 0.56
N LEU A 191 -9.97 1.12 1.63
CA LEU A 191 -8.54 1.20 1.88
C LEU A 191 -7.92 -0.20 2.07
N GLY A 192 -8.54 -1.07 2.86
CA GLY A 192 -8.08 -2.45 3.05
C GLY A 192 -8.02 -3.24 1.73
N HIS A 193 -9.07 -3.17 0.93
CA HIS A 193 -9.12 -3.79 -0.40
C HIS A 193 -8.03 -3.26 -1.34
N SER A 194 -7.83 -1.94 -1.37
CA SER A 194 -6.80 -1.29 -2.18
C SER A 194 -5.37 -1.66 -1.75
N LEU A 195 -5.09 -1.65 -0.44
CA LEU A 195 -3.76 -2.00 0.07
C LEU A 195 -3.45 -3.49 -0.10
N ALA A 196 -4.44 -4.35 0.04
CA ALA A 196 -4.33 -5.77 -0.27
C ALA A 196 -4.00 -6.03 -1.74
N GLY A 197 -4.62 -5.27 -2.65
CA GLY A 197 -4.39 -5.33 -4.10
C GLY A 197 -3.11 -4.66 -4.59
N LEU A 198 -2.27 -4.11 -3.71
CA LEU A 198 -1.04 -3.38 -4.12
C LEU A 198 -0.15 -4.23 -5.03
N GLY A 199 0.23 -3.65 -6.17
CA GLY A 199 1.00 -4.32 -7.20
C GLY A 199 0.18 -5.21 -8.14
N GLY A 200 -1.07 -5.52 -7.81
CA GLY A 200 -1.99 -6.20 -8.71
C GLY A 200 -2.46 -5.30 -9.86
N THR A 201 -2.99 -5.94 -10.90
CA THR A 201 -3.64 -5.25 -12.04
C THR A 201 -5.15 -5.10 -11.85
N ASP A 202 -5.70 -5.64 -10.76
CA ASP A 202 -7.12 -5.61 -10.50
C ASP A 202 -7.51 -4.27 -9.87
N ILE A 203 -8.40 -3.55 -10.55
CA ILE A 203 -8.93 -2.23 -10.17
C ILE A 203 -10.40 -2.36 -9.77
N ALA A 204 -10.89 -3.58 -9.51
CA ALA A 204 -12.25 -3.79 -9.06
C ALA A 204 -12.52 -2.95 -7.80
N PRO A 205 -13.65 -2.21 -7.76
CA PRO A 205 -14.00 -1.42 -6.59
C PRO A 205 -14.24 -2.35 -5.40
N ALA A 206 -13.87 -1.88 -4.20
CA ALA A 206 -14.17 -2.61 -2.99
C ALA A 206 -15.69 -2.78 -2.84
N PRO A 207 -16.17 -3.93 -2.36
CA PRO A 207 -17.59 -4.14 -2.14
C PRO A 207 -18.14 -3.19 -1.08
N ARG A 208 -19.44 -2.91 -1.17
CA ARG A 208 -20.13 -2.07 -0.18
C ARG A 208 -20.37 -2.87 1.09
N ILE A 209 -19.82 -2.39 2.21
CA ILE A 209 -19.92 -2.97 3.55
C ILE A 209 -20.61 -2.01 4.54
N ALA A 210 -21.01 -0.81 4.07
CA ALA A 210 -21.51 0.30 4.88
C ALA A 210 -22.67 -0.03 5.84
N GLN A 211 -23.40 -1.12 5.62
CA GLN A 211 -24.52 -1.54 6.48
C GLN A 211 -24.12 -2.46 7.64
N ARG A 212 -22.86 -2.92 7.70
CA ARG A 212 -22.40 -3.92 8.68
C ARG A 212 -21.55 -3.34 9.81
N HIS A 213 -21.11 -2.09 9.69
CA HIS A 213 -20.19 -1.45 10.64
C HIS A 213 -20.70 -0.08 11.08
N PRO A 214 -20.49 0.30 12.35
CA PRO A 214 -20.88 1.61 12.84
C PRO A 214 -20.11 2.74 12.14
N ALA A 215 -20.64 3.96 12.24
CA ALA A 215 -19.90 5.14 11.82
C ALA A 215 -18.59 5.26 12.62
N LEU A 216 -17.49 5.54 11.93
CA LEU A 216 -16.18 5.66 12.56
C LEU A 216 -15.97 7.08 13.09
N ALA A 217 -15.33 7.19 14.24
CA ALA A 217 -14.90 8.47 14.82
C ALA A 217 -13.53 8.31 15.48
N GLY A 218 -12.70 9.35 15.41
CA GLY A 218 -11.37 9.37 16.02
C GLY A 218 -10.23 9.39 15.00
N HIS A 219 -9.06 8.94 15.46
CA HIS A 219 -7.80 8.97 14.71
C HIS A 219 -7.33 7.55 14.39
N PHE A 220 -6.93 7.35 13.14
CA PHE A 220 -6.48 6.07 12.63
C PHE A 220 -5.27 6.25 11.74
N VAL A 221 -4.36 5.29 11.79
CA VAL A 221 -3.19 5.21 10.93
C VAL A 221 -3.27 3.94 10.12
N SER A 222 -3.11 4.08 8.81
CA SER A 222 -2.95 2.97 7.90
C SER A 222 -1.53 2.89 7.37
N PHE A 223 -1.08 1.67 7.08
CA PHE A 223 0.24 1.44 6.50
C PHE A 223 0.24 0.24 5.57
N SER A 224 1.23 0.21 4.67
CA SER A 224 1.65 -0.98 3.94
C SER A 224 3.17 -1.09 4.02
N ILE A 225 3.63 -2.19 4.58
CA ILE A 225 5.03 -2.51 4.82
C ILE A 225 5.36 -3.77 4.01
N GLU A 226 6.54 -3.78 3.40
CA GLU A 226 7.15 -4.96 2.79
C GLU A 226 8.37 -5.34 3.63
N ALA A 227 8.30 -6.51 4.26
CA ALA A 227 9.37 -7.11 5.06
C ALA A 227 10.03 -8.24 4.27
#